data_AF-A0A7V6ANQ0-F1
#
_entry.id   AF-A0A7V6ANQ0-F1
#
_cell.length_a   1.000
_cell.length_b   1.000
_cell.length_c   1.000
_cell.angle_alpha   90.00
_cell.angle_beta   90.00
_cell.angle_gamma   90.00
#
_symmetry.space_group_name_H-M   'P 1'
#
loop_
_entity.id
_entity.type
_entity.pdbx_description
1 polymer ?
#
loop_
_entity_poly.entity_id
_entity_poly.type
_entity_poly.pdbx_seq_one_letter_code
_entity_poly.pdbx_strand_id
1 'polypeptide(L)'
;MDITGFWASYSDTEFFFRVTVASGWTDRRSRGVLSYYYHLLVIPLLNNESPNRDSLFFAVVIGHMNPAGLGIINVWDGLYKFWADGDEPLESYERISDLNFSPNPDGSTDISVRVPISTLTANGWGSWPTESRAIGTGAATITAWLSGFDPEFVITDVTKATGLICQSHQYTIGTNTAPTLTANHSIDYNRDTTWVDLSCEYTDADGNLPTVRTLTIEGESPITVGTPDHDYAGGSLFEHMLTYRCDFFDTLKYKWDFDDGAGPVSTGWQSIAMPIELSYHLTGANWHIGYEIGQGDTIQMEPGDVITAINTGNSPIDLGIQMDSIPEYWQLGTRAEHDTAVFYARFSDDPTPPDFSLFTTREIFTYALAWADGGHFGGGGRGLSFCVDGDYSEKVHLAFIVPERYPYYAGGEQTIKIKLWGRTQLP
;
A
#
# COMPACT_ATOMS: atom_id res chain seq x y z
N MET A 1 18.12 5.44 -52.92
CA MET A 1 16.88 5.92 -52.29
C MET A 1 16.85 5.24 -50.95
N ASP A 2 16.87 6.03 -49.90
CA ASP A 2 17.32 5.52 -48.61
C ASP A 2 16.09 5.30 -47.74
N ILE A 3 15.93 4.09 -47.25
CA ILE A 3 14.85 3.67 -46.36
C ILE A 3 15.15 4.27 -44.99
N THR A 4 14.21 5.05 -44.48
CA THR A 4 14.32 5.69 -43.15
C THR A 4 13.50 4.95 -42.09
N GLY A 5 12.63 4.02 -42.49
CA GLY A 5 11.78 3.26 -41.58
C GLY A 5 11.00 2.16 -42.29
N PHE A 6 10.73 1.08 -41.55
CA PHE A 6 9.97 -0.08 -42.00
C PHE A 6 9.13 -0.63 -40.86
N TRP A 7 7.85 -0.87 -41.11
CA TRP A 7 6.91 -1.47 -40.18
C TRP A 7 6.14 -2.57 -40.87
N ALA A 8 5.89 -3.66 -40.16
CA ALA A 8 5.05 -4.76 -40.60
C ALA A 8 4.00 -5.08 -39.51
N SER A 9 2.80 -5.41 -39.94
CA SER A 9 1.71 -5.87 -39.07
C SER A 9 0.82 -6.84 -39.85
N TYR A 10 -0.19 -7.41 -39.20
CA TYR A 10 -1.06 -8.40 -39.81
C TYR A 10 -2.47 -8.35 -39.21
N SER A 11 -3.40 -8.97 -39.93
CA SER A 11 -4.73 -9.38 -39.47
C SER A 11 -4.94 -10.84 -39.89
N ASP A 12 -6.12 -11.40 -39.61
CA ASP A 12 -6.44 -12.76 -40.04
C ASP A 12 -6.45 -12.93 -41.58
N THR A 13 -6.62 -11.84 -42.33
CA THR A 13 -6.81 -11.87 -43.79
C THR A 13 -5.75 -11.13 -44.60
N GLU A 14 -5.00 -10.21 -43.99
CA GLU A 14 -4.05 -9.32 -44.69
C GLU A 14 -2.75 -9.13 -43.90
N PHE A 15 -1.63 -9.03 -44.60
CA PHE A 15 -0.40 -8.41 -44.09
C PHE A 15 -0.36 -6.93 -44.44
N PHE A 16 0.16 -6.11 -43.54
CA PHE A 16 0.31 -4.66 -43.70
C PHE A 16 1.78 -4.29 -43.63
N PHE A 17 2.26 -3.51 -44.59
CA PHE A 17 3.62 -2.97 -44.56
C PHE A 17 3.60 -1.46 -44.75
N ARG A 18 4.50 -0.78 -44.06
CA ARG A 18 4.77 0.65 -44.22
C ARG A 18 6.26 0.88 -44.37
N VAL A 19 6.65 1.66 -45.37
CA VAL A 19 8.05 2.03 -45.66
C VAL A 19 8.14 3.54 -45.77
N THR A 20 9.11 4.14 -45.08
CA THR A 20 9.44 5.55 -45.27
C THR A 20 10.77 5.69 -46.00
N VAL A 21 10.86 6.67 -46.91
CA VAL A 21 12.06 6.91 -47.74
C VAL A 21 12.50 8.37 -47.70
N ALA A 22 13.81 8.60 -47.75
CA ALA A 22 14.39 9.93 -47.79
C ALA A 22 14.15 10.59 -49.17
N SER A 23 13.48 11.74 -49.17
CA SER A 23 13.26 12.61 -50.36
C SER A 23 12.15 12.19 -51.34
N GLY A 24 11.26 11.27 -50.94
CA GLY A 24 10.10 10.85 -51.73
C GLY A 24 10.44 9.79 -52.79
N TRP A 25 9.50 8.89 -53.04
CA TRP A 25 9.66 7.80 -53.99
C TRP A 25 9.52 8.27 -55.45
N THR A 26 10.37 7.76 -56.32
CA THR A 26 10.24 7.92 -57.77
C THR A 26 10.85 6.71 -58.48
N ASP A 27 10.05 6.08 -59.32
CA ASP A 27 10.39 4.90 -60.11
C ASP A 27 11.50 5.14 -61.15
N ARG A 28 11.72 6.39 -61.60
CA ARG A 28 12.59 6.69 -62.73
C ARG A 28 13.43 7.95 -62.54
N ARG A 29 14.74 7.84 -62.80
CA ARG A 29 15.63 9.00 -62.97
C ARG A 29 16.38 8.92 -64.30
N SER A 30 16.32 9.99 -65.08
CA SER A 30 17.10 10.12 -66.32
C SER A 30 18.56 10.39 -66.02
N ARG A 31 19.49 9.66 -66.65
CA ARG A 31 20.93 9.98 -66.66
C ARG A 31 21.38 10.67 -67.97
N GLY A 32 20.43 11.10 -68.79
CA GLY A 32 20.66 11.72 -70.09
C GLY A 32 19.51 11.43 -71.06
N VAL A 33 19.72 11.71 -72.35
CA VAL A 33 18.69 11.57 -73.41
C VAL A 33 18.39 10.09 -73.75
N LEU A 34 19.33 9.16 -73.47
CA LEU A 34 19.24 7.75 -73.88
C LEU A 34 19.61 6.73 -72.76
N SER A 35 19.76 7.17 -71.50
CA SER A 35 20.12 6.31 -70.37
C SER A 35 19.19 6.57 -69.19
N TYR A 36 18.52 5.52 -68.71
CA TYR A 36 17.59 5.55 -67.58
C TYR A 36 18.04 4.54 -66.53
N TYR A 37 17.89 4.92 -65.26
CA TYR A 37 17.96 4.00 -64.13
C TYR A 37 16.58 3.97 -63.48
N TYR A 38 16.15 2.77 -63.13
CA TYR A 38 14.86 2.50 -62.50
C TYR A 38 15.09 2.17 -61.03
N HIS A 39 14.17 2.60 -60.18
CA HIS A 39 14.16 2.25 -58.77
C HIS A 39 13.00 1.31 -58.49
N LEU A 40 13.29 0.19 -57.82
CA LEU A 40 12.29 -0.75 -57.31
C LEU A 40 12.41 -0.82 -55.79
N LEU A 41 11.28 -0.76 -55.09
CA LEU A 41 11.17 -1.04 -53.66
C LEU A 41 10.55 -2.42 -53.52
N VAL A 42 11.25 -3.30 -52.84
CA VAL A 42 10.89 -4.71 -52.72
C VAL A 42 10.72 -5.07 -51.25
N ILE A 43 9.58 -5.65 -50.91
CA ILE A 43 9.27 -6.16 -49.57
C ILE A 43 9.14 -7.69 -49.69
N PRO A 44 10.16 -8.47 -49.33
CA PRO A 44 10.09 -9.93 -49.29
C PRO A 44 9.02 -10.43 -48.31
N LEU A 45 8.29 -11.47 -48.70
CA LEU A 45 7.37 -12.23 -47.85
C LEU A 45 7.79 -13.70 -47.79
N LEU A 46 8.53 -14.05 -46.75
CA LEU A 46 9.08 -15.38 -46.55
C LEU A 46 8.20 -16.20 -45.62
N ASN A 47 7.81 -17.39 -46.07
CA ASN A 47 7.23 -18.44 -45.24
C ASN A 47 8.24 -19.58 -45.12
N ASN A 48 8.77 -19.78 -43.92
CA ASN A 48 9.73 -20.86 -43.59
C ASN A 48 9.12 -22.27 -43.72
N GLU A 49 7.79 -22.35 -43.75
CA GLU A 49 7.01 -23.58 -43.90
C GLU A 49 6.40 -23.72 -45.31
N SER A 50 6.83 -22.87 -46.26
CA SER A 50 6.42 -23.03 -47.66
C SER A 50 6.84 -24.42 -48.19
N PRO A 51 5.95 -25.16 -48.88
CA PRO A 51 6.28 -26.45 -49.50
C PRO A 51 7.47 -26.38 -50.47
N ASN A 52 7.75 -25.20 -51.02
CA ASN A 52 8.80 -24.95 -52.01
C ASN A 52 9.78 -23.85 -51.54
N ARG A 53 10.17 -23.86 -50.26
CA ARG A 53 11.03 -22.81 -49.67
C ARG A 53 12.38 -22.58 -50.37
N ASP A 54 12.90 -23.60 -51.05
CA ASP A 54 14.21 -23.55 -51.72
C ASP A 54 14.10 -23.09 -53.19
N SER A 55 12.87 -22.88 -53.70
CA SER A 55 12.62 -22.60 -55.12
C SER A 55 11.55 -21.55 -55.39
N LEU A 56 10.78 -21.10 -54.39
CA LEU A 56 9.78 -20.03 -54.53
C LEU A 56 10.06 -18.85 -53.59
N PHE A 57 9.88 -17.64 -54.12
CA PHE A 57 9.99 -16.39 -53.38
C PHE A 57 8.83 -15.46 -53.72
N PHE A 58 8.33 -14.71 -52.74
CA PHE A 58 7.23 -13.76 -52.93
C PHE A 58 7.66 -12.38 -52.47
N ALA A 59 7.29 -11.35 -53.23
CA ALA A 59 7.57 -9.98 -52.84
C ALA A 59 6.47 -9.02 -53.29
N VAL A 60 6.21 -8.02 -52.46
CA VAL A 60 5.62 -6.78 -52.95
C VAL A 60 6.72 -6.02 -53.70
N VAL A 61 6.44 -5.62 -54.93
CA VAL A 61 7.31 -4.79 -55.75
C VAL A 61 6.60 -3.48 -56.04
N ILE A 62 7.31 -2.37 -55.82
CA ILE A 62 6.84 -1.00 -56.07
C ILE A 62 7.87 -0.33 -56.98
N GLY A 63 7.43 0.24 -58.07
CA GLY A 63 8.24 0.81 -59.14
C GLY A 63 7.88 0.22 -60.49
N HIS A 64 8.09 1.03 -61.52
CA HIS A 64 7.86 0.65 -62.90
C HIS A 64 9.19 0.60 -63.66
N MET A 65 9.54 -0.59 -64.13
CA MET A 65 10.73 -0.84 -64.94
C MET A 65 10.31 -1.43 -66.29
N ASN A 66 10.52 -0.64 -67.34
CA ASN A 66 10.36 -1.06 -68.74
C ASN A 66 11.49 -0.41 -69.56
N PRO A 67 12.68 -1.04 -69.62
CA PRO A 67 13.81 -0.49 -70.34
C PRO A 67 13.51 -0.33 -71.84
N ALA A 68 13.31 0.93 -72.26
CA ALA A 68 13.13 1.35 -73.66
C ALA A 68 11.89 0.81 -74.42
N GLY A 69 10.89 0.25 -73.74
CA GLY A 69 9.69 -0.29 -74.42
C GLY A 69 9.97 -1.57 -75.21
N LEU A 70 11.15 -2.17 -75.03
CA LEU A 70 11.61 -3.36 -75.76
C LEU A 70 11.04 -4.67 -75.18
N GLY A 71 10.32 -4.59 -74.05
CA GLY A 71 9.63 -5.74 -73.46
C GLY A 71 10.54 -6.82 -72.87
N ILE A 72 11.84 -6.53 -72.70
CA ILE A 72 12.84 -7.48 -72.18
C ILE A 72 12.55 -7.82 -70.72
N ILE A 73 12.24 -6.81 -69.90
CA ILE A 73 11.72 -6.99 -68.53
C ILE A 73 10.65 -5.93 -68.30
N ASN A 74 9.50 -6.37 -67.77
CA ASN A 74 8.36 -5.52 -67.44
C ASN A 74 7.94 -5.77 -65.99
N VAL A 75 8.36 -4.88 -65.11
CA VAL A 75 7.95 -4.88 -63.69
C VAL A 75 7.12 -3.64 -63.43
N TRP A 76 6.01 -3.82 -62.72
CA TRP A 76 5.08 -2.79 -62.30
C TRP A 76 4.78 -2.97 -60.82
N ASP A 77 4.11 -2.00 -60.20
CA ASP A 77 3.60 -2.15 -58.84
C ASP A 77 2.75 -3.42 -58.73
N GLY A 78 3.06 -4.32 -57.80
CA GLY A 78 2.29 -5.56 -57.67
C GLY A 78 2.84 -6.53 -56.64
N LEU A 79 2.05 -7.55 -56.34
CA LEU A 79 2.52 -8.72 -55.63
C LEU A 79 3.07 -9.70 -56.66
N TYR A 80 4.30 -10.15 -56.45
CA TYR A 80 5.01 -11.03 -57.36
C TYR A 80 5.36 -12.35 -56.71
N LYS A 81 5.35 -13.39 -57.55
CA LYS A 81 5.93 -14.70 -57.30
C LYS A 81 7.15 -14.87 -58.20
N PHE A 82 8.24 -15.30 -57.60
CA PHE A 82 9.51 -15.60 -58.25
C PHE A 82 9.84 -17.08 -58.03
N TRP A 83 10.49 -17.71 -58.99
CA TRP A 83 10.94 -19.08 -58.83
C TRP A 83 12.27 -19.33 -59.53
N ALA A 84 13.01 -20.33 -59.04
CA ALA A 84 14.21 -20.79 -59.71
C ALA A 84 13.82 -21.67 -60.92
N ASP A 85 14.28 -21.28 -62.10
CA ASP A 85 14.23 -22.10 -63.31
C ASP A 85 15.59 -21.95 -64.03
N GLY A 86 16.50 -22.92 -63.84
CA GLY A 86 17.87 -22.85 -64.37
C GLY A 86 18.91 -22.15 -63.47
N ASP A 87 20.02 -21.71 -64.07
CA ASP A 87 21.20 -21.18 -63.37
C ASP A 87 21.09 -19.68 -63.00
N GLU A 88 20.07 -18.96 -63.48
CA GLU A 88 19.86 -17.52 -63.19
C GLU A 88 18.60 -17.28 -62.34
N PRO A 89 18.75 -16.85 -61.07
CA PRO A 89 17.66 -16.83 -60.09
C PRO A 89 16.60 -15.72 -60.27
N LEU A 90 16.59 -14.97 -61.38
CA LEU A 90 15.68 -13.83 -61.62
C LEU A 90 14.94 -13.86 -62.96
N GLU A 91 15.09 -14.90 -63.77
CA GLU A 91 14.42 -14.98 -65.08
C GLU A 91 12.93 -15.33 -65.01
N SER A 92 12.51 -15.89 -63.87
CA SER A 92 11.21 -16.53 -63.70
C SER A 92 10.37 -15.81 -62.64
N TYR A 93 9.45 -14.96 -63.10
CA TYR A 93 8.55 -14.21 -62.23
C TYR A 93 7.17 -14.00 -62.85
N GLU A 94 6.16 -13.86 -62.00
CA GLU A 94 4.78 -13.56 -62.37
C GLU A 94 4.18 -12.56 -61.38
N ARG A 95 3.44 -11.57 -61.89
CA ARG A 95 2.62 -10.67 -61.08
C ARG A 95 1.29 -11.36 -60.76
N ILE A 96 1.10 -11.70 -59.49
CA ILE A 96 -0.05 -12.50 -59.04
C ILE A 96 -1.22 -11.65 -58.51
N SER A 97 -0.99 -10.37 -58.22
CA SER A 97 -2.05 -9.44 -57.82
C SER A 97 -1.64 -7.98 -57.98
N ASP A 98 -2.63 -7.12 -58.23
CA ASP A 98 -2.53 -5.69 -57.98
C ASP A 98 -2.39 -5.42 -56.47
N LEU A 99 -1.84 -4.27 -56.10
CA LEU A 99 -1.68 -3.85 -54.71
C LEU A 99 -2.53 -2.61 -54.42
N ASN A 100 -3.10 -2.59 -53.21
CA ASN A 100 -3.80 -1.43 -52.70
C ASN A 100 -2.83 -0.57 -51.88
N PHE A 101 -2.49 0.60 -52.41
CA PHE A 101 -1.67 1.60 -51.74
C PHE A 101 -2.49 2.69 -51.07
N SER A 102 -1.99 3.23 -49.97
CA SER A 102 -2.58 4.39 -49.31
C SER A 102 -1.49 5.14 -48.53
N PRO A 103 -0.91 6.23 -49.05
CA PRO A 103 -1.17 6.92 -50.33
C PRO A 103 -0.50 6.25 -51.54
N ASN A 104 -0.73 6.79 -52.75
CA ASN A 104 0.01 6.42 -53.98
C ASN A 104 1.53 6.57 -53.73
N PRO A 105 2.37 5.59 -54.11
CA PRO A 105 3.81 5.65 -53.88
C PRO A 105 4.50 6.88 -54.50
N ASP A 106 4.13 7.31 -55.70
CA ASP A 106 4.88 8.35 -56.43
C ASP A 106 4.92 9.69 -55.69
N GLY A 107 6.13 10.20 -55.45
CA GLY A 107 6.41 11.40 -54.68
C GLY A 107 6.20 11.24 -53.17
N SER A 108 5.70 10.10 -52.69
CA SER A 108 5.44 9.87 -51.27
C SER A 108 6.73 9.54 -50.51
N THR A 109 6.87 10.11 -49.31
CA THR A 109 7.90 9.73 -48.34
C THR A 109 7.44 8.61 -47.42
N ASP A 110 6.18 8.20 -47.51
CA ASP A 110 5.53 7.24 -46.62
C ASP A 110 4.56 6.36 -47.43
N ILE A 111 4.94 5.11 -47.62
CA ILE A 111 4.25 4.17 -48.49
C ILE A 111 3.67 3.07 -47.62
N SER A 112 2.35 2.89 -47.66
CA SER A 112 1.69 1.77 -46.99
C SER A 112 1.00 0.87 -48.01
N VAL A 113 1.15 -0.44 -47.82
CA VAL A 113 0.65 -1.50 -48.70
C VAL A 113 -0.01 -2.61 -47.91
N ARG A 114 -1.09 -3.16 -48.47
CA ARG A 114 -1.81 -4.31 -47.93
C ARG A 114 -1.66 -5.51 -48.85
N VAL A 115 -1.39 -6.68 -48.28
CA VAL A 115 -1.19 -7.93 -49.01
C VAL A 115 -2.22 -8.95 -48.54
N PRO A 116 -3.18 -9.33 -49.40
CA PRO A 116 -4.15 -10.38 -49.06
C PRO A 116 -3.46 -11.74 -48.90
N ILE A 117 -3.69 -12.39 -47.76
CA ILE A 117 -3.06 -13.68 -47.45
C ILE A 117 -3.63 -14.80 -48.34
N SER A 118 -4.91 -14.71 -48.69
CA SER A 118 -5.55 -15.64 -49.62
C SER A 118 -4.86 -15.69 -50.99
N THR A 119 -4.37 -14.55 -51.49
CA THR A 119 -3.61 -14.49 -52.74
C THR A 119 -2.28 -15.23 -52.64
N LEU A 120 -1.55 -15.09 -51.54
CA LEU A 120 -0.28 -15.79 -51.33
C LEU A 120 -0.49 -17.31 -51.24
N THR A 121 -1.43 -17.73 -50.38
CA THR A 121 -1.72 -19.15 -50.13
C THR A 121 -2.22 -19.86 -51.38
N ALA A 122 -3.05 -19.20 -52.21
CA ALA A 122 -3.50 -19.73 -53.50
C ALA A 122 -2.37 -19.93 -54.53
N ASN A 123 -1.24 -19.22 -54.37
CA ASN A 123 -0.12 -19.22 -55.32
C ASN A 123 1.09 -20.06 -54.87
N GLY A 124 0.94 -20.86 -53.80
CA GLY A 124 1.95 -21.80 -53.35
C GLY A 124 2.91 -21.24 -52.30
N TRP A 125 2.53 -20.18 -51.58
CA TRP A 125 3.30 -19.63 -50.45
C TRP A 125 3.27 -20.54 -49.20
N GLY A 126 2.35 -21.51 -49.14
CA GLY A 126 2.11 -22.38 -47.99
C GLY A 126 0.75 -22.09 -47.34
N SER A 127 0.44 -22.79 -46.24
CA SER A 127 -0.79 -22.59 -45.49
C SER A 127 -0.70 -21.36 -44.57
N TRP A 128 -1.86 -20.77 -44.26
CA TRP A 128 -2.00 -19.75 -43.23
C TRP A 128 -3.15 -20.10 -42.27
N PRO A 129 -2.99 -19.93 -40.95
CA PRO A 129 -1.75 -19.56 -40.25
C PRO A 129 -0.65 -20.62 -40.41
N THR A 130 0.61 -20.20 -40.36
CA THR A 130 1.77 -21.11 -40.25
C THR A 130 1.82 -21.74 -38.86
N GLU A 131 2.45 -22.91 -38.69
CA GLU A 131 2.65 -23.58 -37.41
C GLU A 131 3.40 -22.68 -36.43
N SER A 132 4.46 -22.05 -36.90
CA SER A 132 5.26 -21.07 -36.15
C SER A 132 4.55 -19.72 -35.95
N ARG A 133 3.42 -19.50 -36.66
CA ARG A 133 2.70 -18.22 -36.73
C ARG A 133 3.64 -17.05 -36.97
N ALA A 134 4.66 -17.22 -37.80
CA ALA A 134 5.64 -16.20 -38.10
C ALA A 134 5.91 -16.11 -39.60
N ILE A 135 6.32 -14.91 -40.04
CA ILE A 135 6.82 -14.68 -41.41
C ILE A 135 8.15 -13.93 -41.35
N GLY A 136 9.01 -14.17 -42.33
CA GLY A 136 10.21 -13.36 -42.55
C GLY A 136 9.92 -12.23 -43.53
N THR A 137 10.36 -11.01 -43.23
CA THR A 137 10.16 -9.85 -44.10
C THR A 137 11.24 -8.78 -43.90
N GLY A 138 11.17 -7.71 -44.68
CA GLY A 138 12.06 -6.55 -44.69
C GLY A 138 11.70 -5.65 -45.87
N ALA A 139 12.54 -4.68 -46.17
CA ALA A 139 12.44 -3.89 -47.39
C ALA A 139 13.83 -3.64 -47.99
N ALA A 140 13.90 -3.58 -49.31
CA ALA A 140 15.11 -3.25 -50.06
C ALA A 140 14.78 -2.26 -51.18
N THR A 141 15.65 -1.29 -51.43
CA THR A 141 15.62 -0.53 -52.67
C THR A 141 16.65 -1.10 -53.65
N ILE A 142 16.22 -1.32 -54.88
CA ILE A 142 17.02 -1.83 -55.98
C ILE A 142 17.11 -0.73 -57.03
N THR A 143 18.32 -0.49 -57.55
CA THR A 143 18.52 0.31 -58.74
C THR A 143 18.85 -0.62 -59.90
N ALA A 144 18.12 -0.46 -61.01
CA ALA A 144 18.25 -1.28 -62.20
C ALA A 144 18.53 -0.44 -63.45
N TRP A 145 19.33 -0.96 -64.38
CA TRP A 145 19.64 -0.31 -65.66
C TRP A 145 20.01 -1.33 -66.73
N LEU A 146 20.21 -0.86 -67.97
CA LEU A 146 20.74 -1.69 -69.05
C LEU A 146 22.23 -1.42 -69.25
N SER A 147 23.00 -2.50 -69.36
CA SER A 147 24.40 -2.52 -69.73
C SER A 147 24.56 -3.46 -70.91
N GLY A 148 24.84 -2.93 -72.10
CA GLY A 148 24.97 -3.76 -73.31
C GLY A 148 23.68 -4.48 -73.75
N PHE A 149 22.49 -3.97 -73.37
CA PHE A 149 21.15 -4.60 -73.49
C PHE A 149 20.81 -5.67 -72.46
N ASP A 150 21.74 -6.01 -71.58
CA ASP A 150 21.49 -6.89 -70.46
C ASP A 150 21.10 -6.09 -69.22
N PRO A 151 20.14 -6.57 -68.41
CA PRO A 151 19.72 -5.92 -67.19
C PRO A 151 20.74 -6.09 -66.08
N GLU A 152 21.14 -4.98 -65.46
CA GLU A 152 21.97 -4.98 -64.25
C GLU A 152 21.14 -4.47 -63.06
N PHE A 153 21.32 -5.11 -61.91
CA PHE A 153 20.60 -4.81 -60.66
C PHE A 153 21.59 -4.60 -59.52
N VAL A 154 21.38 -3.57 -58.71
CA VAL A 154 22.13 -3.35 -57.46
C VAL A 154 21.15 -3.01 -56.34
N ILE A 155 21.26 -3.74 -55.23
CA ILE A 155 20.60 -3.38 -53.98
C ILE A 155 21.31 -2.14 -53.44
N THR A 156 20.58 -1.01 -53.38
CA THR A 156 21.12 0.28 -52.95
C THR A 156 20.88 0.59 -51.48
N ASP A 157 19.83 0.02 -50.89
CA ASP A 157 19.58 0.11 -49.46
C ASP A 157 18.71 -1.06 -49.00
N VAL A 158 18.81 -1.45 -47.73
CA VAL A 158 18.08 -2.60 -47.17
C VAL A 158 17.85 -2.45 -45.68
N THR A 159 16.66 -2.86 -45.22
CA THR A 159 16.38 -2.99 -43.78
C THR A 159 17.03 -4.25 -43.23
N LYS A 160 17.14 -4.36 -41.91
CA LYS A 160 17.43 -5.67 -41.30
C LYS A 160 16.31 -6.66 -41.65
N ALA A 161 16.68 -7.90 -41.95
CA ALA A 161 15.72 -9.00 -42.03
C ALA A 161 15.00 -9.12 -40.68
N THR A 162 13.67 -9.15 -40.72
CA THR A 162 12.80 -9.09 -39.54
C THR A 162 11.81 -10.25 -39.56
N GLY A 163 11.67 -10.95 -38.44
CA GLY A 163 10.58 -11.91 -38.23
C GLY A 163 9.35 -11.20 -37.64
N LEU A 164 8.18 -11.37 -38.27
CA LEU A 164 6.91 -10.89 -37.73
C LEU A 164 6.18 -12.07 -37.07
N ILE A 165 6.05 -12.04 -35.74
CA ILE A 165 5.24 -13.02 -35.00
C ILE A 165 3.78 -12.58 -35.07
N CYS A 166 2.97 -13.41 -35.73
CA CYS A 166 1.58 -13.19 -36.05
C CYS A 166 0.64 -13.95 -35.10
N GLN A 167 0.69 -13.60 -33.81
CA GLN A 167 -0.17 -14.20 -32.79
C GLN A 167 -1.08 -13.16 -32.13
N SER A 168 -2.39 -13.39 -32.20
CA SER A 168 -3.39 -12.59 -31.49
C SER A 168 -3.71 -13.29 -30.16
N HIS A 169 -3.38 -12.65 -29.05
CA HIS A 169 -3.83 -13.09 -27.73
C HIS A 169 -5.19 -12.46 -27.46
N GLN A 170 -6.24 -13.27 -27.48
CA GLN A 170 -7.54 -12.86 -26.94
C GLN A 170 -7.59 -13.28 -25.47
N TYR A 171 -7.59 -12.29 -24.58
CA TYR A 171 -7.91 -12.49 -23.17
C TYR A 171 -9.42 -12.36 -23.01
N THR A 172 -10.09 -13.44 -22.65
CA THR A 172 -11.45 -13.34 -22.11
C THR A 172 -11.30 -12.77 -20.71
N ILE A 173 -11.65 -11.50 -20.51
CA ILE A 173 -11.76 -10.93 -19.16
C ILE A 173 -12.84 -11.77 -18.45
N GLY A 174 -12.44 -12.49 -17.40
CA GLY A 174 -13.36 -13.28 -16.60
C GLY A 174 -14.42 -12.40 -15.92
N THR A 175 -15.38 -13.04 -15.27
CA THR A 175 -16.16 -12.35 -14.24
C THR A 175 -15.20 -11.92 -13.13
N ASN A 176 -15.33 -10.67 -12.67
CA ASN A 176 -14.65 -10.22 -11.48
C ASN A 176 -15.71 -9.97 -10.39
N THR A 177 -15.74 -10.85 -9.40
CA THR A 177 -16.66 -10.80 -8.28
C THR A 177 -16.03 -10.02 -7.14
N ALA A 178 -16.78 -9.09 -6.54
CA ALA A 178 -16.26 -8.29 -5.43
C ALA A 178 -15.73 -9.18 -4.29
N PRO A 179 -14.58 -8.84 -3.69
CA PRO A 179 -13.97 -9.62 -2.62
C PRO A 179 -14.78 -9.52 -1.33
N THR A 180 -14.47 -10.39 -0.39
CA THR A 180 -14.97 -10.34 0.98
C THR A 180 -13.84 -9.99 1.94
N LEU A 181 -14.17 -9.19 2.96
CA LEU A 181 -13.24 -8.74 3.97
C LEU A 181 -13.69 -9.22 5.35
N THR A 182 -12.79 -9.84 6.10
CA THR A 182 -13.00 -10.22 7.50
C THR A 182 -11.96 -9.53 8.36
N ALA A 183 -12.36 -8.43 9.02
CA ALA A 183 -11.50 -7.75 9.98
C ALA A 183 -11.39 -8.52 11.29
N ASN A 184 -10.19 -8.54 11.86
CA ASN A 184 -9.92 -9.08 13.18
C ASN A 184 -8.91 -8.17 13.91
N HIS A 185 -8.76 -8.37 15.21
CA HIS A 185 -7.75 -7.68 16.01
C HIS A 185 -7.32 -8.52 17.21
N SER A 186 -6.10 -8.29 17.68
CA SER A 186 -5.65 -8.71 19.01
C SER A 186 -4.99 -7.53 19.72
N ILE A 187 -5.12 -7.53 21.04
CA ILE A 187 -4.50 -6.54 21.90
C ILE A 187 -3.63 -7.28 22.90
N ASP A 188 -2.38 -6.86 22.99
CA ASP A 188 -1.50 -7.21 24.09
C ASP A 188 -1.08 -5.91 24.77
N TYR A 189 -0.88 -5.95 26.08
CA TYR A 189 -0.52 -4.76 26.82
C TYR A 189 0.28 -5.13 28.06
N ASN A 190 1.13 -4.20 28.45
CA ASN A 190 1.72 -4.18 29.76
C ASN A 190 1.34 -2.86 30.44
N ARG A 191 2.07 -2.55 31.52
CA ARG A 191 1.86 -1.34 32.29
C ARG A 191 1.92 -0.05 31.46
N ASP A 192 2.91 0.13 30.60
CA ASP A 192 3.20 1.42 29.92
C ASP A 192 3.03 1.38 28.40
N THR A 193 2.79 0.20 27.83
CA THR A 193 2.74 -0.01 26.39
C THR A 193 1.56 -0.90 26.02
N THR A 194 0.80 -0.46 25.01
CA THR A 194 -0.26 -1.26 24.37
C THR A 194 0.13 -1.56 22.94
N TRP A 195 0.12 -2.83 22.56
CA TRP A 195 0.27 -3.32 21.20
C TRP A 195 -1.09 -3.73 20.64
N VAL A 196 -1.43 -3.20 19.48
CA VAL A 196 -2.68 -3.54 18.79
C VAL A 196 -2.32 -4.10 17.43
N ASP A 197 -2.56 -5.39 17.24
CA ASP A 197 -2.46 -6.04 15.94
C ASP A 197 -3.82 -5.96 15.26
N LEU A 198 -3.88 -5.22 14.16
CA LEU A 198 -5.05 -5.15 13.29
C LEU A 198 -4.81 -6.06 12.10
N SER A 199 -5.78 -6.92 11.80
CA SER A 199 -5.71 -7.79 10.63
C SER A 199 -6.99 -7.77 9.83
N CYS A 200 -6.87 -8.09 8.54
CA CYS A 200 -7.99 -8.25 7.63
C CYS A 200 -7.69 -9.40 6.68
N GLU A 201 -8.55 -10.41 6.69
CA GLU A 201 -8.52 -11.46 5.68
C GLU A 201 -9.27 -10.98 4.45
N TYR A 202 -8.58 -10.97 3.32
CA TYR A 202 -9.12 -10.67 2.00
C TYR A 202 -9.34 -12.00 1.27
N THR A 203 -10.59 -12.29 0.89
CA THR A 203 -10.93 -13.49 0.11
C THR A 203 -11.65 -13.10 -1.17
N ASP A 204 -11.10 -13.53 -2.30
CA ASP A 204 -11.60 -13.27 -3.64
C ASP A 204 -11.81 -14.58 -4.39
N ALA A 205 -13.06 -14.90 -4.74
CA ALA A 205 -13.41 -16.18 -5.35
C ALA A 205 -12.76 -16.40 -6.74
N ASP A 206 -12.41 -15.31 -7.43
CA ASP A 206 -11.78 -15.32 -8.74
C ASP A 206 -10.24 -15.28 -8.63
N GLY A 207 -9.70 -15.20 -7.41
CA GLY A 207 -8.27 -15.14 -7.12
C GLY A 207 -7.63 -13.80 -7.49
N ASN A 208 -8.41 -12.74 -7.63
CA ASN A 208 -7.90 -11.43 -8.01
C ASN A 208 -7.16 -10.76 -6.85
N LEU A 209 -6.06 -10.09 -7.20
CA LEU A 209 -5.27 -9.34 -6.24
C LEU A 209 -5.93 -7.99 -5.92
N PRO A 210 -5.85 -7.50 -4.67
CA PRO A 210 -6.33 -6.17 -4.35
C PRO A 210 -5.37 -5.09 -4.88
N THR A 211 -5.90 -4.25 -5.76
CA THR A 211 -5.21 -3.07 -6.30
C THR A 211 -5.17 -1.91 -5.30
N VAL A 212 -6.18 -1.81 -4.43
CA VAL A 212 -6.25 -0.92 -3.26
C VAL A 212 -6.34 -1.79 -2.00
N ARG A 213 -5.60 -1.39 -0.96
CA ARG A 213 -5.48 -2.12 0.31
C ARG A 213 -5.09 -1.17 1.43
N THR A 214 -6.10 -0.47 1.94
CA THR A 214 -5.91 0.66 2.84
C THR A 214 -6.51 0.38 4.21
N LEU A 215 -5.70 0.56 5.24
CA LEU A 215 -6.13 0.66 6.62
C LEU A 215 -6.28 2.14 6.97
N THR A 216 -7.44 2.52 7.51
CA THR A 216 -7.68 3.86 8.04
C THR A 216 -7.94 3.77 9.53
N ILE A 217 -7.21 4.54 10.33
CA ILE A 217 -7.40 4.69 11.77
C ILE A 217 -7.88 6.11 12.03
N GLU A 218 -8.85 6.28 12.93
CA GLU A 218 -9.42 7.60 13.24
C GLU A 218 -8.34 8.56 13.77
N GLY A 219 -8.16 9.69 13.09
CA GLY A 219 -7.14 10.68 13.45
C GLY A 219 -5.76 10.46 12.83
N GLU A 220 -5.54 9.35 12.12
CA GLU A 220 -4.26 9.03 11.46
C GLU A 220 -4.33 9.14 9.93
N SER A 221 -3.16 9.15 9.29
CA SER A 221 -3.08 9.10 7.83
C SER A 221 -3.35 7.67 7.32
N PRO A 222 -4.03 7.48 6.18
CA PRO A 222 -4.29 6.15 5.64
C PRO A 222 -3.00 5.38 5.35
N ILE A 223 -3.00 4.10 5.69
CA ILE A 223 -1.84 3.21 5.60
C ILE A 223 -2.10 2.20 4.48
N THR A 224 -1.15 2.07 3.54
CA THR A 224 -1.19 0.99 2.56
C THR A 224 -0.54 -0.25 3.15
N VAL A 225 -1.28 -1.34 3.25
CA VAL A 225 -0.81 -2.58 3.90
C VAL A 225 -0.41 -3.60 2.83
N GLY A 226 0.50 -4.52 3.14
CA GLY A 226 0.91 -5.60 2.25
C GLY A 226 0.67 -6.96 2.89
N THR A 227 0.88 -8.01 2.10
CA THR A 227 0.84 -9.40 2.57
C THR A 227 1.94 -10.20 1.88
N PRO A 228 2.60 -11.15 2.56
CA PRO A 228 3.48 -12.12 1.94
C PRO A 228 2.72 -13.29 1.30
N ASP A 229 1.42 -13.43 1.55
CA ASP A 229 0.57 -14.49 1.03
C ASP A 229 -0.21 -14.02 -0.20
N HIS A 230 -0.19 -14.81 -1.27
CA HIS A 230 -0.80 -14.47 -2.56
C HIS A 230 -1.88 -15.46 -2.99
N ASP A 231 -2.34 -16.34 -2.08
CA ASP A 231 -3.54 -17.16 -2.31
C ASP A 231 -4.82 -16.38 -1.94
N TYR A 232 -5.28 -15.55 -2.86
CA TYR A 232 -6.48 -14.73 -2.63
C TYR A 232 -7.79 -15.53 -2.66
N ALA A 233 -7.80 -16.69 -3.32
CA ALA A 233 -8.97 -17.57 -3.35
C ALA A 233 -9.14 -18.36 -2.05
N GLY A 234 -8.02 -18.74 -1.42
CA GLY A 234 -7.99 -19.35 -0.09
C GLY A 234 -8.13 -18.36 1.07
N GLY A 235 -8.02 -17.06 0.79
CA GLY A 235 -7.99 -15.99 1.78
C GLY A 235 -6.56 -15.61 2.14
N SER A 236 -6.22 -14.34 1.97
CA SER A 236 -4.89 -13.79 2.29
C SER A 236 -4.99 -12.76 3.42
N LEU A 237 -4.08 -12.86 4.40
CA LEU A 237 -4.09 -12.02 5.60
C LEU A 237 -3.23 -10.76 5.40
N PHE A 238 -3.82 -9.60 5.66
CA PHE A 238 -3.16 -8.30 5.73
C PHE A 238 -3.08 -7.85 7.19
N GLU A 239 -1.90 -7.42 7.64
CA GLU A 239 -1.65 -7.15 9.06
C GLU A 239 -0.92 -5.83 9.27
N HIS A 240 -1.25 -5.14 10.35
CA HIS A 240 -0.56 -3.94 10.79
C HIS A 240 -0.52 -3.88 12.32
N MET A 241 0.67 -3.71 12.88
CA MET A 241 0.88 -3.55 14.32
C MET A 241 1.00 -2.08 14.67
N LEU A 242 0.24 -1.65 15.67
CA LEU A 242 0.34 -0.34 16.31
C LEU A 242 0.99 -0.50 17.70
N THR A 243 1.72 0.51 18.13
CA THR A 243 2.31 0.54 19.47
C THR A 243 2.10 1.90 20.09
N TYR A 244 1.44 1.93 21.23
CA TYR A 244 1.12 3.14 21.99
C TYR A 244 1.84 3.07 23.33
N ARG A 245 2.79 3.99 23.55
CA ARG A 245 3.59 4.04 24.78
C ARG A 245 3.19 5.25 25.60
N CYS A 246 2.78 5.02 26.83
CA CYS A 246 2.33 6.06 27.76
C CYS A 246 1.16 6.91 27.24
N ASP A 247 0.43 6.41 26.25
CA ASP A 247 -0.75 7.04 25.67
C ASP A 247 -2.01 6.33 26.15
N PHE A 248 -2.97 7.10 26.63
CA PHE A 248 -4.25 6.57 27.11
C PHE A 248 -5.39 7.03 26.20
N PHE A 249 -6.15 6.06 25.72
CA PHE A 249 -7.40 6.25 24.98
C PHE A 249 -8.30 5.05 25.29
N ASP A 250 -9.60 5.29 25.34
CA ASP A 250 -10.60 4.29 25.70
C ASP A 250 -11.04 3.43 24.51
N THR A 251 -11.01 4.02 23.31
CA THR A 251 -11.48 3.40 22.08
C THR A 251 -10.55 3.69 20.91
N LEU A 252 -10.17 2.65 20.17
CA LEU A 252 -9.54 2.78 18.85
C LEU A 252 -10.60 2.51 17.77
N LYS A 253 -10.70 3.38 16.76
CA LYS A 253 -11.56 3.14 15.59
C LYS A 253 -10.73 2.95 14.33
N TYR A 254 -11.07 1.94 13.56
CA TYR A 254 -10.37 1.61 12.31
C TYR A 254 -11.32 1.04 11.26
N LYS A 255 -10.90 1.05 10.00
CA LYS A 255 -11.58 0.34 8.90
C LYS A 255 -10.58 -0.10 7.85
N TRP A 256 -10.96 -1.13 7.11
CA TRP A 256 -10.22 -1.62 5.95
C TRP A 256 -11.02 -1.33 4.68
N ASP A 257 -10.35 -0.80 3.67
CA ASP A 257 -10.91 -0.52 2.35
C ASP A 257 -10.03 -1.18 1.28
N PHE A 258 -10.63 -2.05 0.47
CA PHE A 258 -9.96 -2.80 -0.59
C PHE A 258 -10.69 -2.62 -1.93
N ASP A 259 -9.96 -2.74 -3.04
CA ASP A 259 -10.54 -2.71 -4.39
C ASP A 259 -9.64 -3.53 -5.32
N ASP A 260 -10.23 -4.44 -6.08
CA ASP A 260 -9.60 -5.36 -7.01
C ASP A 260 -9.99 -5.06 -8.48
N GLY A 261 -10.79 -4.02 -8.69
CA GLY A 261 -11.34 -3.63 -9.99
C GLY A 261 -12.81 -4.05 -10.20
N ALA A 262 -13.39 -4.91 -9.33
CA ALA A 262 -14.83 -5.16 -9.32
C ALA A 262 -15.61 -4.04 -8.61
N GLY A 263 -14.91 -3.26 -7.77
CA GLY A 263 -15.42 -2.14 -7.02
C GLY A 263 -14.94 -2.15 -5.57
N PRO A 264 -15.00 -1.01 -4.88
CA PRO A 264 -14.47 -0.90 -3.53
C PRO A 264 -15.32 -1.66 -2.52
N VAL A 265 -14.66 -2.40 -1.63
CA VAL A 265 -15.23 -3.12 -0.50
C VAL A 265 -14.65 -2.56 0.79
N SER A 266 -15.49 -2.41 1.81
CA SER A 266 -15.09 -1.87 3.11
C SER A 266 -15.64 -2.71 4.24
N THR A 267 -14.87 -2.85 5.32
CA THR A 267 -15.35 -3.46 6.57
C THR A 267 -16.28 -2.53 7.35
N GLY A 268 -16.40 -1.26 6.93
CA GLY A 268 -16.96 -0.19 7.77
C GLY A 268 -16.08 0.11 8.98
N TRP A 269 -16.43 1.16 9.73
CA TRP A 269 -15.75 1.51 10.98
C TRP A 269 -16.00 0.47 12.05
N GLN A 270 -14.91 -0.11 12.55
CA GLN A 270 -14.83 -0.98 13.70
C GLN A 270 -14.40 -0.16 14.92
N SER A 271 -14.76 -0.61 16.13
CA SER A 271 -14.38 0.04 17.38
C SER A 271 -13.84 -1.00 18.35
N ILE A 272 -12.66 -0.74 18.89
CA ILE A 272 -11.97 -1.61 19.84
C ILE A 272 -11.94 -0.87 21.18
N ALA A 273 -12.50 -1.46 22.23
CA ALA A 273 -12.32 -0.97 23.58
C ALA A 273 -10.91 -1.34 24.07
N MET A 274 -10.14 -0.35 24.52
CA MET A 274 -8.81 -0.60 25.05
C MET A 274 -8.89 -1.29 26.42
N PRO A 275 -8.00 -2.24 26.72
CA PRO A 275 -7.96 -2.89 28.01
C PRO A 275 -7.57 -1.88 29.09
N ILE A 276 -8.29 -1.91 30.20
CA ILE A 276 -8.06 -1.03 31.35
C ILE A 276 -7.86 -1.91 32.57
N GLU A 277 -6.66 -1.85 33.13
CA GLU A 277 -6.29 -2.46 34.39
C GLU A 277 -6.05 -1.37 35.43
N LEU A 278 -6.89 -1.41 36.47
CA LEU A 278 -6.73 -0.59 37.67
C LEU A 278 -5.97 -1.41 38.71
N SER A 279 -4.69 -1.08 38.90
CA SER A 279 -3.83 -1.74 39.87
C SER A 279 -2.98 -0.70 40.59
N TYR A 280 -2.88 -0.81 41.90
CA TYR A 280 -2.07 0.08 42.71
C TYR A 280 -1.45 -0.65 43.89
N HIS A 281 -0.29 -0.15 44.33
CA HIS A 281 0.47 -0.71 45.43
C HIS A 281 0.78 0.34 46.50
N LEU A 282 0.75 -0.08 47.77
CA LEU A 282 1.13 0.70 48.94
C LEU A 282 2.36 0.09 49.60
N THR A 283 3.43 0.87 49.75
CA THR A 283 4.68 0.40 50.38
C THR A 283 4.65 0.45 51.92
N GLY A 284 3.57 0.97 52.54
CA GLY A 284 3.40 1.08 53.99
C GLY A 284 1.95 1.37 54.40
N ALA A 285 1.15 0.35 54.67
CA ALA A 285 -0.30 0.50 54.90
C ALA A 285 -0.68 0.89 56.35
N ASN A 286 0.29 0.91 57.28
CA ASN A 286 0.06 1.24 58.68
C ASN A 286 0.91 2.45 59.06
N TRP A 287 0.27 3.46 59.63
CA TRP A 287 0.95 4.56 60.30
C TRP A 287 0.89 4.34 61.82
N HIS A 288 2.07 4.20 62.44
CA HIS A 288 2.19 3.93 63.87
C HIS A 288 2.28 5.25 64.64
N ILE A 289 1.24 5.55 65.41
CA ILE A 289 1.18 6.74 66.24
C ILE A 289 1.70 6.36 67.63
N GLY A 290 2.76 7.03 68.07
CA GLY A 290 3.47 6.71 69.32
C GLY A 290 2.60 6.72 70.59
N TYR A 291 3.22 6.38 71.72
CA TYR A 291 2.53 6.04 72.97
C TYR A 291 2.05 7.24 73.82
N GLU A 292 2.38 8.48 73.45
CA GLU A 292 2.11 9.69 74.24
C GLU A 292 1.42 10.77 73.39
N ILE A 293 0.11 10.64 73.17
CA ILE A 293 -0.72 11.65 72.51
C ILE A 293 -1.59 12.41 73.52
N GLY A 294 -1.49 13.74 73.53
CA GLY A 294 -2.28 14.65 74.37
C GLY A 294 -3.60 15.07 73.72
N GLN A 295 -4.56 15.49 74.54
CA GLN A 295 -5.84 16.01 74.05
C GLN A 295 -5.63 17.32 73.28
N GLY A 296 -6.22 17.43 72.08
CA GLY A 296 -6.05 18.59 71.20
C GLY A 296 -4.70 18.66 70.47
N ASP A 297 -3.82 17.67 70.65
CA ASP A 297 -2.56 17.63 69.92
C ASP A 297 -2.81 17.43 68.42
N THR A 298 -2.03 18.13 67.61
CA THR A 298 -1.93 17.86 66.17
C THR A 298 -0.80 16.87 65.95
N ILE A 299 -1.14 15.71 65.44
CA ILE A 299 -0.19 14.66 65.08
C ILE A 299 -0.06 14.65 63.57
N GLN A 300 1.17 14.69 63.07
CA GLN A 300 1.48 14.61 61.64
C GLN A 300 2.61 13.62 61.41
N MET A 301 2.66 13.08 60.20
CA MET A 301 3.77 12.23 59.77
C MET A 301 5.11 12.94 59.91
N GLU A 302 6.12 12.22 60.38
CA GLU A 302 7.50 12.68 60.36
C GLU A 302 8.15 12.39 58.99
N PRO A 303 9.27 13.03 58.62
CA PRO A 303 9.98 12.71 57.37
C PRO A 303 10.42 11.24 57.21
N GLY A 304 10.43 10.47 58.30
CA GLY A 304 10.68 9.02 58.29
C GLY A 304 9.44 8.15 57.99
N ASP A 305 8.24 8.71 58.11
CA ASP A 305 6.98 8.04 57.82
C ASP A 305 6.71 8.11 56.32
N VAL A 306 6.90 7.00 55.59
CA VAL A 306 6.77 6.99 54.13
C VAL A 306 5.70 6.01 53.67
N ILE A 307 4.52 6.54 53.34
CA ILE A 307 3.50 5.83 52.56
C ILE A 307 3.61 6.29 51.11
N THR A 308 3.81 5.36 50.18
CA THR A 308 3.84 5.65 48.73
C THR A 308 2.72 4.89 48.05
N ALA A 309 1.89 5.61 47.31
CA ALA A 309 0.94 5.07 46.35
C ALA A 309 1.62 4.95 44.99
N ILE A 310 1.55 3.77 44.35
CA ILE A 310 2.17 3.50 43.05
C ILE A 310 1.08 3.00 42.11
N ASN A 311 0.91 3.63 40.96
CA ASN A 311 0.04 3.11 39.90
C ASN A 311 0.75 1.98 39.16
N THR A 312 0.29 0.74 39.35
CA THR A 312 0.83 -0.46 38.69
C THR A 312 -0.04 -0.96 37.55
N GLY A 313 -1.17 -0.29 37.29
CA GLY A 313 -2.06 -0.56 36.16
C GLY A 313 -1.60 0.12 34.87
N ASN A 314 -2.44 0.09 33.84
CA ASN A 314 -2.15 0.65 32.50
C ASN A 314 -3.02 1.88 32.15
N SER A 315 -3.66 2.48 33.15
CA SER A 315 -4.54 3.65 32.99
C SER A 315 -4.17 4.71 34.01
N PRO A 316 -4.36 6.01 33.71
CA PRO A 316 -4.27 7.05 34.74
C PRO A 316 -5.30 6.81 35.85
N ILE A 317 -4.88 7.01 37.10
CA ILE A 317 -5.72 6.77 38.28
C ILE A 317 -5.83 8.06 39.10
N ASP A 318 -7.07 8.48 39.36
CA ASP A 318 -7.35 9.43 40.44
C ASP A 318 -7.34 8.68 41.77
N LEU A 319 -6.47 9.10 42.68
CA LEU A 319 -6.36 8.51 44.01
C LEU A 319 -7.29 9.18 45.03
N GLY A 320 -7.84 8.37 45.92
CA GLY A 320 -8.60 8.77 47.09
C GLY A 320 -8.25 7.92 48.31
N ILE A 321 -8.70 8.37 49.49
CA ILE A 321 -8.47 7.68 50.76
C ILE A 321 -9.79 7.43 51.46
N GLN A 322 -9.95 6.24 52.02
CA GLN A 322 -11.02 5.87 52.92
C GLN A 322 -10.42 5.50 54.28
N MET A 323 -11.04 6.00 55.36
CA MET A 323 -10.73 5.52 56.70
C MET A 323 -11.36 4.14 56.88
N ASP A 324 -10.53 3.11 57.09
CA ASP A 324 -10.98 1.73 57.28
C ASP A 324 -11.36 1.47 58.74
N SER A 325 -10.55 1.99 59.68
CA SER A 325 -10.87 1.99 61.09
C SER A 325 -10.19 3.14 61.81
N ILE A 326 -10.92 3.75 62.73
CA ILE A 326 -10.41 4.70 63.73
C ILE A 326 -10.58 4.09 65.13
N PRO A 327 -9.84 4.60 66.14
CA PRO A 327 -10.03 4.17 67.53
C PRO A 327 -11.49 4.19 67.98
N GLU A 328 -11.89 3.24 68.83
CA GLU A 328 -13.28 2.87 69.17
C GLU A 328 -14.15 4.04 69.71
N TYR A 329 -13.56 5.15 70.14
CA TYR A 329 -14.30 6.32 70.66
C TYR A 329 -13.93 7.63 69.96
N TRP A 330 -13.35 7.55 68.76
CA TRP A 330 -13.21 8.72 67.90
C TRP A 330 -14.38 8.78 66.93
N GLN A 331 -14.88 9.99 66.72
CA GLN A 331 -15.77 10.32 65.61
C GLN A 331 -15.01 11.18 64.61
N LEU A 332 -15.28 11.01 63.31
CA LEU A 332 -14.77 11.92 62.29
C LEU A 332 -15.64 13.16 62.24
N GLY A 333 -15.02 14.33 62.19
CA GLY A 333 -15.78 15.55 61.98
C GLY A 333 -14.97 16.70 61.47
N THR A 334 -15.66 17.80 61.23
CA THR A 334 -15.08 18.97 60.59
C THR A 334 -14.35 19.91 61.55
N ARG A 335 -14.46 19.65 62.85
CA ARG A 335 -13.84 20.42 63.93
C ARG A 335 -13.49 19.45 65.05
N ALA A 336 -12.38 19.71 65.73
CA ALA A 336 -12.06 18.98 66.94
C ALA A 336 -13.06 19.40 68.02
N GLU A 337 -13.77 18.44 68.59
CA GLU A 337 -14.73 18.64 69.68
C GLU A 337 -14.52 17.52 70.73
N HIS A 338 -15.51 17.26 71.58
CA HIS A 338 -15.41 16.34 72.70
C HIS A 338 -14.82 14.96 72.30
N ASP A 339 -15.45 14.27 71.35
CA ASP A 339 -15.05 12.96 70.83
C ASP A 339 -14.70 12.98 69.33
N THR A 340 -14.63 14.17 68.74
CA THR A 340 -14.46 14.35 67.30
C THR A 340 -13.00 14.65 66.95
N ALA A 341 -12.42 13.83 66.08
CA ALA A 341 -11.10 13.99 65.48
C ALA A 341 -11.22 14.57 64.06
N VAL A 342 -10.25 15.39 63.68
CA VAL A 342 -10.15 15.97 62.33
C VAL A 342 -9.00 15.31 61.60
N PHE A 343 -9.22 14.82 60.38
CA PHE A 343 -8.21 14.11 59.58
C PHE A 343 -7.78 14.90 58.36
N TYR A 344 -6.49 14.78 58.04
CA TYR A 344 -5.81 15.42 56.93
C TYR A 344 -5.09 14.37 56.11
N ALA A 345 -5.26 14.45 54.80
CA ALA A 345 -4.52 13.64 53.85
C ALA A 345 -4.14 14.48 52.64
N ARG A 346 -2.92 14.27 52.14
CA ARG A 346 -2.44 14.91 50.92
C ARG A 346 -1.57 13.94 50.12
N PHE A 347 -1.83 13.89 48.82
CA PHE A 347 -0.91 13.28 47.87
C PHE A 347 0.11 14.32 47.37
N SER A 348 1.40 13.96 47.32
CA SER A 348 2.48 14.86 46.89
C SER A 348 3.66 14.09 46.32
N ASP A 349 4.41 14.72 45.43
CA ASP A 349 5.74 14.29 44.97
C ASP A 349 6.85 14.51 46.02
N ASP A 350 6.70 15.51 46.89
CA ASP A 350 7.64 15.81 47.99
C ASP A 350 7.68 14.68 49.05
N PRO A 351 8.86 14.12 49.38
CA PRO A 351 9.01 13.16 50.48
C PRO A 351 8.79 13.78 51.86
N THR A 352 8.85 15.10 51.99
CA THR A 352 8.68 15.81 53.26
C THR A 352 7.20 16.10 53.51
N PRO A 353 6.64 15.66 54.65
CA PRO A 353 5.28 16.04 55.03
C PRO A 353 5.15 17.56 55.12
N PRO A 354 4.09 18.17 54.54
CA PRO A 354 3.84 19.59 54.72
C PRO A 354 3.49 19.87 56.18
N ASP A 355 3.79 21.07 56.66
CA ASP A 355 3.38 21.50 58.00
C ASP A 355 1.85 21.69 58.04
N PHE A 356 1.15 20.71 58.61
CA PHE A 356 -0.30 20.72 58.64
C PHE A 356 -0.88 21.76 59.62
N SER A 357 -0.05 22.29 60.53
CA SER A 357 -0.47 23.29 61.53
C SER A 357 -0.75 24.67 60.92
N LEU A 358 -0.26 24.92 59.71
CA LEU A 358 -0.42 26.19 58.99
C LEU A 358 -1.70 26.27 58.17
N PHE A 359 -2.43 25.17 57.97
CA PHE A 359 -3.66 25.18 57.18
C PHE A 359 -4.85 25.58 58.05
N THR A 360 -5.68 26.49 57.53
CA THR A 360 -6.98 26.76 58.13
C THR A 360 -7.90 25.56 57.95
N THR A 361 -8.85 25.35 58.88
CA THR A 361 -9.89 24.32 58.76
C THR A 361 -10.60 24.36 57.41
N ARG A 362 -10.74 25.54 56.78
CA ARG A 362 -11.33 25.72 55.45
C ARG A 362 -10.43 25.22 54.30
N GLU A 363 -9.12 25.44 54.36
CA GLU A 363 -8.17 24.98 53.34
C GLU A 363 -8.04 23.45 53.38
N ILE A 364 -7.97 22.89 54.58
CA ILE A 364 -8.07 21.46 54.88
C ILE A 364 -9.27 20.80 54.17
N PHE A 365 -10.46 21.40 54.22
CA PHE A 365 -11.64 20.87 53.55
C PHE A 365 -11.53 20.89 52.04
N THR A 366 -10.74 21.81 51.50
CA THR A 366 -10.56 21.94 50.05
C THR A 366 -9.63 20.84 49.51
N TYR A 367 -8.73 20.31 50.34
CA TYR A 367 -7.83 19.20 49.99
C TYR A 367 -8.39 17.80 50.34
N ALA A 368 -9.32 17.70 51.31
CA ALA A 368 -9.88 16.44 51.80
C ALA A 368 -11.28 16.07 51.26
N LEU A 369 -12.06 16.99 50.68
CA LEU A 369 -13.49 16.75 50.35
C LEU A 369 -13.89 16.76 48.86
N ALA A 370 -12.97 16.60 47.91
CA ALA A 370 -13.40 16.39 46.53
C ALA A 370 -13.89 14.93 46.33
N TRP A 371 -15.12 14.62 46.79
CA TRP A 371 -15.82 13.31 46.90
C TRP A 371 -15.94 12.84 48.35
N ALA A 372 -16.91 13.39 49.07
CA ALA A 372 -17.37 12.85 50.35
C ALA A 372 -18.87 12.57 50.28
N ASP A 373 -19.21 11.28 50.17
CA ASP A 373 -20.57 10.76 50.42
C ASP A 373 -20.71 10.23 51.87
N GLY A 374 -19.88 10.74 52.79
CA GLY A 374 -19.91 10.39 54.21
C GLY A 374 -19.04 9.19 54.62
N GLY A 375 -18.39 8.50 53.68
CA GLY A 375 -17.45 7.40 53.94
C GLY A 375 -16.16 7.41 53.13
N HIS A 376 -15.98 8.39 52.23
CA HIS A 376 -14.84 8.53 51.32
C HIS A 376 -14.26 9.95 51.42
N PHE A 377 -12.94 10.08 51.28
CA PHE A 377 -12.23 11.36 51.30
C PHE A 377 -11.34 11.52 50.06
N GLY A 378 -11.39 12.70 49.46
CA GLY A 378 -10.40 13.17 48.49
C GLY A 378 -10.80 13.08 47.01
N GLY A 379 -10.37 14.11 46.29
CA GLY A 379 -10.31 14.21 44.81
C GLY A 379 -9.18 15.15 44.41
N GLY A 380 -8.12 15.16 45.22
CA GLY A 380 -6.95 16.01 45.07
C GLY A 380 -5.72 15.27 44.53
N GLY A 381 -5.86 14.05 44.01
CA GLY A 381 -4.78 13.39 43.29
C GLY A 381 -4.60 14.07 41.93
N ARG A 382 -3.34 14.33 41.54
CA ARG A 382 -3.02 14.44 40.12
C ARG A 382 -3.26 13.06 39.51
N GLY A 383 -3.87 12.99 38.32
CA GLY A 383 -4.07 11.71 37.64
C GLY A 383 -2.76 10.95 37.57
N LEU A 384 -2.61 9.93 38.42
CA LEU A 384 -1.33 9.28 38.65
C LEU A 384 -0.98 8.53 37.38
N SER A 385 0.13 8.91 36.77
CA SER A 385 0.50 8.33 35.48
C SER A 385 0.73 6.83 35.61
N PHE A 386 0.38 6.08 34.59
CA PHE A 386 0.80 4.67 34.50
C PHE A 386 2.20 4.55 33.86
N CYS A 387 2.65 5.61 33.18
CA CYS A 387 3.93 5.67 32.49
C CYS A 387 5.09 5.63 33.48
N VAL A 388 6.04 4.71 33.26
CA VAL A 388 7.24 4.56 34.11
C VAL A 388 8.16 5.79 34.08
N ASP A 389 8.11 6.57 33.01
CA ASP A 389 8.88 7.82 32.87
C ASP A 389 8.10 9.05 33.40
N GLY A 390 6.85 8.87 33.82
CA GLY A 390 5.99 9.93 34.37
C GLY A 390 5.86 9.87 35.89
N ASP A 391 5.00 10.74 36.42
CA ASP A 391 4.65 10.77 37.85
C ASP A 391 3.72 9.60 38.18
N TYR A 392 4.27 8.38 38.25
CA TYR A 392 3.51 7.15 38.50
C TYR A 392 3.40 6.75 39.97
N SER A 393 3.99 7.55 40.85
CA SER A 393 3.94 7.33 42.29
C SER A 393 3.80 8.66 43.01
N GLU A 394 2.99 8.69 44.06
CA GLU A 394 2.88 9.84 44.96
C GLU A 394 3.02 9.40 46.42
N LYS A 395 3.57 10.29 47.24
CA LYS A 395 3.63 10.15 48.69
C LYS A 395 2.28 10.52 49.30
N VAL A 396 1.88 9.77 50.32
CA VAL A 396 0.65 10.00 51.07
C VAL A 396 1.02 10.56 52.44
N HIS A 397 0.75 11.84 52.64
CA HIS A 397 1.01 12.55 53.89
C HIS A 397 -0.27 12.63 54.71
N LEU A 398 -0.21 12.16 55.96
CA LEU A 398 -1.34 12.12 56.89
C LEU A 398 -1.08 13.00 58.11
N ALA A 399 -2.13 13.62 58.60
CA ALA A 399 -2.14 14.28 59.90
C ALA A 399 -3.55 14.25 60.51
N PHE A 400 -3.68 14.42 61.82
CA PHE A 400 -4.97 14.53 62.49
C PHE A 400 -4.88 15.35 63.77
N ILE A 401 -6.03 15.85 64.24
CA ILE A 401 -6.17 16.50 65.55
C ILE A 401 -6.86 15.53 66.51
N VAL A 402 -6.22 15.28 67.67
CA VAL A 402 -6.76 14.47 68.76
C VAL A 402 -8.01 15.16 69.35
N PRO A 403 -9.11 14.45 69.67
CA PRO A 403 -10.29 15.05 70.29
C PRO A 403 -9.97 15.86 71.57
N GLU A 404 -10.75 16.92 71.81
CA GLU A 404 -10.50 17.86 72.92
C GLU A 404 -10.83 17.26 74.30
N ARG A 405 -11.69 16.22 74.37
CA ARG A 405 -12.06 15.54 75.63
C ARG A 405 -12.39 14.06 75.44
N TYR A 406 -11.36 13.21 75.48
CA TYR A 406 -11.52 11.76 75.40
C TYR A 406 -11.48 11.09 76.80
N PRO A 407 -12.30 10.05 77.09
CA PRO A 407 -12.22 9.30 78.35
C PRO A 407 -10.86 8.62 78.50
N TYR A 408 -10.05 9.16 79.40
CA TYR A 408 -8.69 8.74 79.76
C TYR A 408 -8.53 7.20 79.81
N TYR A 409 -8.04 6.61 78.72
CA TYR A 409 -7.34 5.32 78.69
C TYR A 409 -5.95 5.56 78.11
N ALA A 410 -5.09 6.10 78.97
CA ALA A 410 -3.66 6.24 78.72
C ALA A 410 -2.99 4.84 78.79
N GLY A 411 -2.30 4.45 77.70
CA GLY A 411 -1.29 3.39 77.76
C GLY A 411 -1.22 2.40 76.60
N GLY A 412 -2.07 2.50 75.57
CA GLY A 412 -2.05 1.57 74.44
C GLY A 412 -1.74 2.25 73.10
N GLU A 413 -0.97 1.57 72.24
CA GLU A 413 -0.76 1.94 70.84
C GLU A 413 -2.12 2.15 70.15
N GLN A 414 -2.30 3.31 69.51
CA GLN A 414 -3.48 3.61 68.71
C GLN A 414 -3.15 3.40 67.23
N THR A 415 -4.02 2.68 66.51
CA THR A 415 -3.83 2.41 65.09
C THR A 415 -4.96 3.03 64.29
N ILE A 416 -4.60 3.83 63.29
CA ILE A 416 -5.51 4.31 62.25
C ILE A 416 -5.23 3.47 61.01
N LYS A 417 -6.27 2.86 60.44
CA LYS A 417 -6.15 2.11 59.19
C LYS A 417 -6.78 2.90 58.07
N ILE A 418 -6.06 3.02 56.97
CA ILE A 418 -6.53 3.65 55.75
C ILE A 418 -6.60 2.64 54.62
N LYS A 419 -7.55 2.84 53.71
CA LYS A 419 -7.65 2.17 52.42
C LYS A 419 -7.44 3.21 51.33
N LEU A 420 -6.64 2.87 50.32
CA LEU A 420 -6.65 3.63 49.07
C LEU A 420 -7.81 3.18 48.21
N TRP A 421 -8.41 4.14 47.53
CA TRP A 421 -9.32 3.91 46.41
C TRP A 421 -8.74 4.58 45.17
N GLY A 422 -8.97 3.95 44.02
CA GLY A 422 -8.60 4.48 42.72
C GLY A 422 -9.80 4.45 41.81
N ARG A 423 -9.95 5.48 40.97
CA ARG A 423 -10.85 5.45 39.82
C ARG A 423 -10.09 5.87 38.58
N THR A 424 -10.50 5.39 37.42
CA THR A 424 -10.00 5.95 36.16
C THR A 424 -10.58 7.35 35.96
N GLN A 425 -9.84 8.22 35.25
CA GLN A 425 -10.35 9.51 34.77
C GLN A 425 -11.30 9.37 33.56
N LEU A 426 -12.03 8.25 33.45
CA LEU A 426 -12.97 8.07 32.35
C LEU A 426 -14.14 9.07 32.50
N PRO A 427 -14.62 9.67 31.39
CA PRO A 427 -15.74 10.61 31.37
C PRO A 427 -17.03 10.12 32.04
#